data_AF-A0A946IP14-F1
#
_entry.id   AF-A0A946IP14-F1
#
_cell.length_a   1.000
_cell.length_b   1.000
_cell.length_c   1.000
_cell.angle_alpha   90.00
_cell.angle_beta   90.00
_cell.angle_gamma   90.00
#
_symmetry.space_group_name_H-M   'P 1'
#
loop_
_entity.id
_entity.type
_entity.pdbx_description
1 polymer ?
#
loop_
_entity_poly.entity_id
_entity_poly.type
_entity_poly.pdbx_seq_one_letter_code
_entity_poly.pdbx_strand_id
1 'polypeptide(L)'
;MRIGIDVMGGDYAPKKTVHGAILAQKDLPRGTEIVLFGKKEDILSELKSFNISSNIFEIVDCSEVIEMGEHAVKGIKQKTKSSISVGFHYLATGKIDGFASAGNTGAMFVGGFYSVKAITGIIRPCISSVLPKQNGGVGILLDVGANPDCKADVLYQFGILGSLFAQHVCGIEYPKIGLLNLGEEKTKGSMLTQAAYEIMEDSKDYNFIGNIEGRDLFE
;
A
#
# COMPACT_ATOMS: atom_id res chain seq x y z
N MET A 1 16.45 -2.88 -9.94
CA MET A 1 15.32 -2.38 -9.12
C MET A 1 15.77 -2.36 -7.67
N ARG A 2 15.49 -1.29 -6.93
CA ARG A 2 15.90 -1.14 -5.52
C ARG A 2 14.66 -0.96 -4.65
N ILE A 3 14.44 -1.85 -3.69
CA ILE A 3 13.27 -1.86 -2.82
C ILE A 3 13.71 -1.49 -1.40
N GLY A 4 13.18 -0.40 -0.88
CA GLY A 4 13.38 -0.02 0.51
C GLY A 4 12.41 -0.73 1.45
N ILE A 5 12.92 -1.21 2.57
CA ILE A 5 12.12 -1.82 3.64
C ILE A 5 12.43 -1.08 4.95
N ASP A 6 11.41 -0.47 5.55
CA ASP A 6 11.46 -0.07 6.95
C ASP A 6 11.43 -1.32 7.82
N VAL A 7 12.56 -1.62 8.46
CA VAL A 7 12.66 -2.79 9.33
C VAL A 7 12.21 -2.51 10.75
N MET A 8 11.98 -1.26 11.14
CA MET A 8 11.62 -0.89 12.51
C MET A 8 10.10 -0.92 12.73
N GLY A 9 9.31 -0.97 11.66
CA GLY A 9 7.85 -1.01 11.73
C GLY A 9 7.29 -2.42 11.98
N GLY A 10 6.30 -2.51 12.87
CA GLY A 10 5.50 -3.70 13.15
C GLY A 10 5.78 -4.35 14.52
N ASP A 11 4.83 -5.15 15.01
CA ASP A 11 4.82 -5.68 16.38
C ASP A 11 6.04 -6.55 16.74
N TYR A 12 6.66 -7.18 15.73
CA TYR A 12 7.81 -8.07 15.89
C TYR A 12 9.07 -7.54 15.21
N ALA A 13 9.11 -6.23 14.97
CA ALA A 13 10.29 -5.55 14.43
C ALA A 13 11.44 -5.50 15.45
N PRO A 14 12.70 -5.47 15.00
CA PRO A 14 13.13 -5.64 13.61
C PRO A 14 13.29 -7.10 13.18
N LYS A 15 13.12 -8.05 14.09
CA LYS A 15 13.37 -9.48 13.84
C LYS A 15 12.59 -10.04 12.66
N LYS A 16 11.27 -9.86 12.62
CA LYS A 16 10.43 -10.45 11.57
C LYS A 16 10.54 -9.75 10.23
N THR A 17 10.75 -8.44 10.22
CA THR A 17 10.96 -7.65 9.01
C THR A 17 12.31 -7.97 8.37
N VAL A 18 13.40 -8.06 9.16
CA VAL A 18 14.72 -8.51 8.68
C VAL A 18 14.65 -9.95 8.16
N HIS A 19 13.97 -10.85 8.88
CA HIS A 19 13.77 -12.22 8.40
C HIS A 19 13.00 -12.27 7.07
N GLY A 20 11.96 -11.46 6.92
CA GLY A 20 11.22 -11.32 5.66
C GLY A 20 12.11 -10.84 4.51
N ALA A 21 12.97 -9.85 4.75
CA ALA A 21 13.94 -9.39 3.76
C ALA A 21 14.93 -10.49 3.35
N ILE A 22 15.42 -11.30 4.30
CA ILE A 22 16.29 -12.47 4.02
C ILE A 22 15.59 -13.47 3.11
N LEU A 23 14.32 -13.77 3.37
CA LEU A 23 13.55 -14.69 2.53
C LEU A 23 13.31 -14.10 1.15
N ALA A 24 12.84 -12.86 1.08
CA ALA A 24 12.55 -12.17 -0.18
C ALA A 24 13.77 -12.10 -1.10
N GLN A 25 14.97 -11.86 -0.58
CA GLN A 25 16.19 -11.78 -1.37
C GLN A 25 16.47 -13.06 -2.19
N LYS A 26 15.97 -14.22 -1.75
CA LYS A 26 16.12 -15.51 -2.46
C LYS A 26 15.13 -15.67 -3.61
N ASP A 27 13.96 -15.06 -3.49
CA ASP A 27 12.84 -15.19 -4.44
C ASP A 27 12.81 -14.06 -5.47
N LEU A 28 13.53 -12.96 -5.21
CA LEU A 28 13.55 -11.79 -6.09
C LEU A 28 14.37 -12.02 -7.36
N PRO A 29 13.97 -11.40 -8.50
CA PRO A 29 14.74 -11.46 -9.74
C PRO A 29 16.16 -10.93 -9.57
N ARG A 30 17.10 -11.47 -10.35
CA ARG A 30 18.48 -10.97 -10.42
C ARG A 30 18.49 -9.47 -10.74
N GLY A 31 19.35 -8.71 -10.05
CA GLY A 31 19.41 -7.24 -10.18
C GLY A 31 18.37 -6.48 -9.34
N THR A 32 17.64 -7.19 -8.47
CA THR A 32 16.86 -6.56 -7.41
C THR A 32 17.67 -6.47 -6.13
N GLU A 33 17.74 -5.27 -5.56
CA GLU A 33 18.45 -4.98 -4.31
C GLU A 33 17.44 -4.57 -3.24
N ILE A 34 17.60 -5.11 -2.04
CA ILE A 34 16.85 -4.67 -0.86
C ILE A 34 17.71 -3.70 -0.05
N VAL A 35 17.11 -2.55 0.31
CA VAL A 35 17.70 -1.52 1.16
C VAL A 35 16.96 -1.49 2.49
N LEU A 36 17.64 -1.77 3.60
CA LEU A 36 17.06 -1.83 4.94
C LEU A 36 17.21 -0.48 5.64
N PHE A 37 16.10 0.09 6.10
CA PHE A 37 16.05 1.34 6.84
C PHE A 37 15.72 1.06 8.31
N GLY A 38 16.61 1.46 9.22
CA GLY A 38 16.41 1.25 10.65
C GLY A 38 17.67 1.46 11.47
N LYS A 39 17.62 1.14 12.76
CA LYS A 39 18.79 1.21 13.64
C LYS A 39 19.81 0.16 13.17
N LYS A 40 20.97 0.62 12.70
CA LYS A 40 21.97 -0.26 12.08
C LYS A 40 22.42 -1.39 13.00
N GLU A 41 22.63 -1.11 14.29
CA GLU A 41 23.07 -2.11 15.26
C GLU A 41 22.04 -3.24 15.43
N ASP A 42 20.76 -2.89 15.51
CA ASP A 42 19.67 -3.86 15.65
C ASP A 42 19.58 -4.75 14.39
N ILE A 43 19.69 -4.16 13.19
CA ILE A 43 19.70 -4.90 11.92
C ILE A 43 20.88 -5.89 11.87
N LEU A 44 22.09 -5.42 12.20
CA LEU A 44 23.29 -6.26 12.18
C LEU A 44 23.19 -7.42 13.19
N SER A 45 22.61 -7.16 14.37
CA SER A 45 22.35 -8.19 15.39
C SER A 45 21.40 -9.26 14.87
N GLU A 46 20.29 -8.87 14.25
CA GLU A 46 19.32 -9.81 13.69
C GLU A 46 19.92 -10.63 12.54
N LEU A 47 20.63 -10.00 11.59
CA LEU A 47 21.30 -10.70 10.49
C LEU A 47 22.30 -11.76 11.02
N LYS A 48 23.08 -11.39 12.04
CA LYS A 48 24.00 -12.33 12.70
C LYS A 48 23.26 -13.50 13.34
N SER A 49 22.11 -13.27 13.97
CA SER A 49 21.30 -14.33 14.58
C SER A 49 20.78 -15.35 13.56
N PHE A 50 20.56 -14.92 12.31
CA PHE A 50 20.19 -15.80 11.19
C PHE A 50 21.39 -16.39 10.43
N ASN A 51 22.62 -16.15 10.89
CA ASN A 51 23.87 -16.52 10.20
C ASN A 51 23.95 -15.95 8.77
N ILE A 52 23.42 -14.75 8.57
CA ILE A 52 23.43 -14.04 7.29
C ILE A 52 24.49 -12.93 7.33
N SER A 53 25.27 -12.85 6.26
CA SER A 53 26.24 -11.76 6.09
C SER A 53 25.52 -10.45 5.74
N SER A 54 25.96 -9.34 6.33
CA SER A 54 25.35 -8.03 6.11
C SER A 54 25.59 -7.45 4.72
N ASN A 55 26.56 -7.97 3.97
CA ASN A 55 26.87 -7.53 2.61
C ASN A 55 25.79 -7.84 1.57
N ILE A 56 24.78 -8.64 1.91
CA ILE A 56 23.67 -8.94 1.00
C ILE A 56 22.62 -7.81 0.95
N PHE A 57 22.69 -6.85 1.87
CA PHE A 57 21.78 -5.71 1.95
C PHE A 57 22.56 -4.40 2.01
N GLU A 58 21.98 -3.35 1.42
CA GLU A 58 22.35 -1.99 1.82
C GLU A 58 21.63 -1.64 3.12
N ILE A 59 22.34 -1.10 4.09
CA ILE A 59 21.78 -0.72 5.39
C ILE A 59 21.91 0.80 5.55
N VAL A 60 20.76 1.47 5.66
CA VAL A 60 20.65 2.90 5.92
C VAL A 60 20.33 3.11 7.39
N ASP A 61 21.32 3.62 8.13
CA ASP A 61 21.17 3.87 9.56
C ASP A 61 20.19 5.01 9.85
N CYS A 62 19.18 4.71 10.67
CA CYS A 62 18.12 5.62 11.07
C CYS A 62 18.06 5.66 12.59
N SER A 63 18.31 6.83 13.19
CA SER A 63 18.40 6.99 14.63
C SER A 63 17.05 7.05 15.34
N GLU A 64 15.96 7.29 14.60
CA GLU A 64 14.61 7.45 15.15
C GLU A 64 13.66 6.35 14.62
N VAL A 65 12.54 6.15 15.31
CA VAL A 65 11.45 5.26 14.91
C VAL A 65 10.13 5.98 15.19
N ILE A 66 9.17 5.91 14.27
CA ILE A 66 7.79 6.38 14.54
C ILE A 66 7.04 5.19 15.14
N GLU A 67 6.69 5.28 16.41
CA GLU A 67 6.00 4.19 17.11
C GLU A 67 4.55 4.04 16.65
N MET A 68 3.99 2.84 16.82
CA MET A 68 2.64 2.51 16.31
C MET A 68 1.54 3.42 16.86
N GLY A 69 1.64 3.85 18.12
CA GLY A 69 0.66 4.73 18.77
C GLY A 69 0.84 6.23 18.50
N GLU A 70 1.84 6.63 17.72
CA GLU A 70 2.10 8.04 17.46
C GLU A 70 1.12 8.67 16.47
N HIS A 71 0.86 9.96 16.67
CA HIS A 71 0.09 10.74 15.72
C HIS A 71 0.88 10.92 14.41
N ALA A 72 0.39 10.30 13.33
CA ALA A 72 1.05 10.19 12.03
C ALA A 72 1.73 11.48 11.53
N VAL A 73 0.98 12.58 11.42
CA VAL A 73 1.50 13.86 10.91
C VAL A 73 2.61 14.43 11.80
N LYS A 74 2.49 14.25 13.13
CA LYS A 74 3.46 14.76 14.09
C LYS A 74 4.73 13.92 14.03
N GLY A 75 4.58 12.58 13.97
CA GLY A 75 5.68 11.64 13.82
C GLY A 75 6.54 11.96 12.59
N ILE A 76 5.92 12.07 11.41
CA ILE A 76 6.62 12.39 10.15
C ILE A 76 7.33 13.75 10.23
N LYS A 77 6.66 14.78 10.78
CA LYS A 77 7.23 16.14 10.85
C LYS A 77 8.39 16.25 11.85
N GLN A 78 8.33 15.54 12.98
CA GLN A 78 9.31 15.66 14.06
C GLN A 78 10.48 14.71 13.89
N LYS A 79 10.21 13.45 13.51
CA LYS A 79 11.22 12.38 13.42
C LYS A 79 11.77 12.26 12.01
N THR A 80 12.50 13.29 11.59
CA THR A 80 13.08 13.40 10.25
C THR A 80 14.15 12.34 9.96
N LYS A 81 14.73 11.74 11.00
CA LYS A 81 15.69 10.62 10.91
C LYS A 81 15.05 9.27 11.23
N SER A 82 13.72 9.17 11.18
CA SER A 82 13.04 7.88 11.31
C SER A 82 13.20 7.03 10.06
N SER A 83 13.16 5.71 10.21
CA SER A 83 13.22 4.76 9.08
C SER A 83 12.17 5.07 8.00
N ILE A 84 10.94 5.43 8.40
CA ILE A 84 9.87 5.85 7.49
C ILE A 84 10.23 7.17 6.78
N SER A 85 10.63 8.21 7.51
CA SER A 85 10.97 9.52 6.92
C SER A 85 12.17 9.43 5.96
N VAL A 86 13.22 8.70 6.35
CA VAL A 86 14.41 8.51 5.53
C VAL A 86 14.10 7.64 4.30
N GLY A 87 13.29 6.59 4.45
CA GLY A 87 12.84 5.76 3.33
C GLY A 87 12.05 6.56 2.28
N PHE A 88 11.09 7.39 2.71
CA PHE A 88 10.38 8.29 1.78
C PHE A 88 11.29 9.33 1.14
N HIS A 89 12.30 9.84 1.85
CA HIS A 89 13.30 10.72 1.24
C HIS A 89 14.09 10.00 0.15
N TYR A 90 14.48 8.74 0.37
CA TYR A 90 15.16 7.93 -0.65
C TYR A 90 14.26 7.70 -1.87
N LEU A 91 12.97 7.40 -1.65
CA LEU A 91 12.01 7.21 -2.73
C LEU A 91 11.80 8.50 -3.54
N ALA A 92 11.58 9.63 -2.86
CA ALA A 92 11.37 10.93 -3.50
C ALA A 92 12.60 11.44 -4.27
N THR A 93 13.80 10.99 -3.91
CA THR A 93 15.06 11.34 -4.59
C THR A 93 15.53 10.28 -5.61
N GLY A 94 14.70 9.27 -5.89
CA GLY A 94 15.02 8.24 -6.89
C GLY A 94 16.15 7.30 -6.49
N LYS A 95 16.46 7.21 -5.19
CA LYS A 95 17.45 6.24 -4.68
C LYS A 95 16.86 4.83 -4.57
N ILE A 96 15.56 4.72 -4.35
CA ILE A 96 14.82 3.45 -4.37
C ILE A 96 13.60 3.59 -5.28
N ASP A 97 13.13 2.47 -5.82
CA ASP A 97 12.00 2.38 -6.75
C ASP A 97 10.67 2.06 -6.04
N GLY A 98 10.74 1.51 -4.82
CA GLY A 98 9.58 1.19 -4.00
C GLY A 98 9.94 1.18 -2.52
N PHE A 99 8.94 1.39 -1.65
CA PHE A 99 9.14 1.43 -0.21
C PHE A 99 8.00 0.74 0.53
N ALA A 100 8.33 -0.13 1.49
CA ALA A 100 7.37 -0.89 2.29
C ALA A 100 7.68 -0.78 3.79
N SER A 101 6.63 -0.81 4.60
CA SER A 101 6.70 -0.83 6.07
C SER A 101 5.49 -1.56 6.64
N ALA A 102 5.69 -2.27 7.75
CA ALA A 102 4.62 -2.76 8.62
C ALA A 102 4.35 -1.82 9.81
N GLY A 103 4.88 -0.60 9.76
CA GLY A 103 4.74 0.43 10.79
C GLY A 103 3.41 1.18 10.71
N ASN A 104 3.38 2.36 11.34
CA ASN A 104 2.16 3.17 11.46
C ASN A 104 1.57 3.51 10.08
N THR A 105 0.38 2.97 9.77
CA THR A 105 -0.32 3.15 8.47
C THR A 105 -0.53 4.63 8.13
N GLY A 106 -0.91 5.44 9.12
CA GLY A 106 -1.10 6.87 8.92
C GLY A 106 0.21 7.58 8.55
N ALA A 107 1.33 7.22 9.19
CA ALA A 107 2.64 7.76 8.87
C ALA A 107 3.09 7.34 7.46
N MET A 108 2.81 6.10 7.06
CA MET A 108 3.06 5.64 5.69
C MET A 108 2.23 6.42 4.66
N PHE A 109 0.93 6.60 4.91
CA PHE A 109 0.05 7.37 4.03
C PHE A 109 0.50 8.83 3.92
N VAL A 110 0.72 9.50 5.06
CA VAL A 110 1.16 10.91 5.13
C VAL A 110 2.53 11.07 4.47
N GLY A 111 3.49 10.18 4.76
CA GLY A 111 4.83 10.21 4.20
C GLY A 111 4.81 10.07 2.68
N GLY A 112 4.03 9.13 2.14
CA GLY A 112 3.85 8.95 0.70
C GLY A 112 3.19 10.15 0.05
N PHE A 113 2.09 10.64 0.63
CA PHE A 113 1.33 11.77 0.09
C PHE A 113 2.16 13.06 0.01
N TYR A 114 2.93 13.39 1.04
CA TYR A 114 3.74 14.62 1.05
C TYR A 114 5.07 14.49 0.30
N SER A 115 5.72 13.33 0.33
CA SER A 115 7.07 13.17 -0.22
C SER A 115 7.05 12.75 -1.69
N VAL A 116 6.20 11.77 -2.04
CA VAL A 116 6.13 11.18 -3.39
C VAL A 116 5.05 11.86 -4.22
N LYS A 117 3.98 12.32 -3.57
CA LYS A 117 2.77 12.93 -4.16
C LYS A 117 1.93 11.93 -4.95
N ALA A 118 0.66 12.28 -5.11
CA ALA A 118 -0.24 11.51 -5.97
C ALA A 118 0.16 11.67 -7.44
N ILE A 119 -0.15 10.66 -8.24
CA ILE A 119 -0.04 10.71 -9.70
C ILE A 119 -0.88 11.89 -10.21
N THR A 120 -0.34 12.65 -11.16
CA THR A 120 -1.04 13.82 -11.73
C THR A 120 -2.41 13.40 -12.29
N GLY A 121 -3.46 14.10 -11.86
CA GLY A 121 -4.84 13.80 -12.23
C GLY A 121 -5.60 12.94 -11.21
N ILE A 122 -4.91 12.23 -10.31
CA ILE A 122 -5.58 11.51 -9.20
C ILE A 122 -5.97 12.51 -8.11
N ILE A 123 -7.27 12.57 -7.80
CA ILE A 123 -7.85 13.51 -6.83
C ILE A 123 -7.41 13.15 -5.41
N ARG A 124 -7.54 11.87 -5.06
CA ARG A 124 -7.05 11.32 -3.78
C ARG A 124 -6.49 9.91 -3.98
N PRO A 125 -5.35 9.58 -3.36
CA PRO A 125 -4.89 8.19 -3.31
C PRO A 125 -5.77 7.35 -2.39
N CYS A 126 -5.74 6.04 -2.58
CA CYS A 126 -6.48 5.04 -1.81
C CYS A 126 -5.52 4.00 -1.22
N ILE A 127 -5.98 3.26 -0.22
CA ILE A 127 -5.34 2.01 0.22
C ILE A 127 -6.15 0.85 -0.36
N SER A 128 -5.47 -0.09 -0.99
CA SER A 128 -6.06 -1.34 -1.48
C SER A 128 -5.87 -2.48 -0.48
N SER A 129 -6.81 -3.42 -0.50
CA SER A 129 -6.63 -4.74 0.08
C SER A 129 -6.96 -5.80 -0.96
N VAL A 130 -6.11 -6.83 -1.04
CA VAL A 130 -6.36 -8.01 -1.85
C VAL A 130 -7.12 -9.02 -1.00
N LEU A 131 -8.34 -9.33 -1.40
CA LEU A 131 -9.23 -10.26 -0.72
C LEU A 131 -9.20 -11.62 -1.40
N PRO A 132 -9.11 -12.73 -0.67
CA PRO A 132 -9.25 -14.06 -1.26
C PRO A 132 -10.69 -14.30 -1.70
N LYS A 133 -10.90 -15.06 -2.78
CA LYS A 133 -12.22 -15.54 -3.21
C LYS A 133 -12.35 -17.04 -2.98
N GLN A 134 -13.59 -17.51 -2.81
CA GLN A 134 -13.90 -18.92 -2.57
C GLN A 134 -13.45 -19.84 -3.71
N ASN A 135 -13.44 -19.31 -4.94
CA ASN A 135 -12.96 -20.02 -6.13
C ASN A 135 -11.42 -20.06 -6.25
N GLY A 136 -10.67 -19.57 -5.26
CA GLY A 136 -9.20 -19.51 -5.26
C GLY A 136 -8.63 -18.30 -6.00
N GLY A 137 -9.47 -17.46 -6.61
CA GLY A 137 -9.08 -16.18 -7.17
C GLY A 137 -8.91 -15.08 -6.11
N VAL A 138 -8.75 -13.84 -6.58
CA VAL A 138 -8.65 -12.66 -5.71
C VAL A 138 -9.62 -11.57 -6.14
N GLY A 139 -10.10 -10.80 -5.16
CA GLY A 139 -10.79 -9.52 -5.34
C GLY A 139 -9.92 -8.38 -4.81
N ILE A 140 -10.20 -7.16 -5.23
CA ILE A 140 -9.51 -5.96 -4.73
C ILE A 140 -10.56 -5.03 -4.15
N LEU A 141 -10.37 -4.64 -2.90
CA LEU A 141 -11.22 -3.67 -2.22
C LEU A 141 -10.50 -2.33 -2.10
N LEU A 142 -11.20 -1.28 -2.49
CA LEU A 142 -10.75 0.10 -2.52
C LEU A 142 -11.91 1.01 -2.10
N ASP A 143 -11.75 1.98 -1.21
CA ASP A 143 -10.62 2.25 -0.30
C ASP A 143 -10.85 1.57 1.06
N VAL A 144 -9.78 1.10 1.72
CA VAL A 144 -9.86 0.43 3.03
C VAL A 144 -9.32 1.27 4.21
N GLY A 145 -9.11 2.57 4.02
CA GLY A 145 -8.88 3.47 5.17
C GLY A 145 -8.05 4.72 4.92
N ALA A 146 -7.72 5.07 3.67
CA ALA A 146 -7.03 6.34 3.40
C ALA A 146 -7.96 7.55 3.56
N ASN A 147 -9.21 7.42 3.12
CA ASN A 147 -10.16 8.52 3.00
C ASN A 147 -11.39 8.22 3.86
N PRO A 148 -11.67 9.02 4.91
CA PRO A 148 -12.89 8.84 5.71
C PRO A 148 -14.14 9.24 4.93
N ASP A 149 -14.02 10.26 4.06
CA ASP A 149 -15.11 10.76 3.22
C ASP A 149 -14.63 10.86 1.78
N CYS A 150 -15.40 10.29 0.85
CA CYS A 150 -15.16 10.36 -0.59
C CYS A 150 -16.28 11.11 -1.30
N LYS A 151 -15.95 11.63 -2.48
CA LYS A 151 -16.91 12.15 -3.45
C LYS A 151 -17.10 11.12 -4.58
N ALA A 152 -18.16 11.28 -5.37
CA ALA A 152 -18.49 10.37 -6.46
C ALA A 152 -17.34 10.24 -7.48
N ASP A 153 -16.74 11.35 -7.89
CA ASP A 153 -15.57 11.43 -8.77
C ASP A 153 -14.33 10.70 -8.22
N VAL A 154 -14.14 10.70 -6.89
CA VAL A 154 -13.09 9.92 -6.24
C VAL A 154 -13.37 8.42 -6.32
N LEU A 155 -14.63 7.99 -6.08
CA LEU A 155 -15.01 6.58 -6.22
C LEU A 155 -14.87 6.08 -7.66
N TYR A 156 -15.22 6.93 -8.64
CA TYR A 156 -14.97 6.66 -10.06
C TYR A 156 -13.48 6.39 -10.33
N GLN A 157 -12.59 7.24 -9.80
CA GLN A 157 -11.14 7.01 -9.95
C GLN A 157 -10.65 5.77 -9.22
N PHE A 158 -11.26 5.38 -8.10
CA PHE A 158 -10.94 4.11 -7.45
C PHE A 158 -11.30 2.91 -8.34
N GLY A 159 -12.37 3.00 -9.13
CA GLY A 159 -12.68 2.00 -10.17
C GLY A 159 -11.56 1.85 -11.20
N ILE A 160 -11.00 2.97 -11.69
CA ILE A 160 -9.85 2.97 -12.60
C ILE A 160 -8.62 2.35 -11.94
N LEU A 161 -8.24 2.83 -10.75
CA LEU A 161 -7.06 2.36 -10.03
C LEU A 161 -7.16 0.87 -9.68
N GLY A 162 -8.34 0.42 -9.26
CA GLY A 162 -8.63 -0.98 -8.98
C GLY A 162 -8.55 -1.86 -10.22
N SER A 163 -9.10 -1.41 -11.33
CA SER A 163 -9.00 -2.09 -12.63
C SER A 163 -7.54 -2.29 -13.04
N LEU A 164 -6.74 -1.23 -13.01
CA LEU A 164 -5.32 -1.30 -13.36
C LEU A 164 -4.51 -2.20 -12.41
N PHE A 165 -4.77 -2.11 -11.10
CA PHE A 165 -4.10 -2.96 -10.12
C PHE A 165 -4.47 -4.45 -10.33
N ALA A 166 -5.75 -4.74 -10.56
CA ALA A 166 -6.23 -6.08 -10.85
C ALA A 166 -5.57 -6.68 -12.08
N GLN A 167 -5.47 -5.89 -13.15
CA GLN A 167 -4.92 -6.33 -14.42
C GLN A 167 -3.40 -6.54 -14.35
N HIS A 168 -2.67 -5.54 -13.85
CA HIS A 168 -1.21 -5.52 -13.93
C HIS A 168 -0.50 -6.18 -12.76
N VAL A 169 -1.13 -6.27 -11.59
CA VAL A 169 -0.52 -6.86 -10.38
C VAL A 169 -1.13 -8.22 -10.07
N CYS A 170 -2.45 -8.36 -10.16
CA CYS A 170 -3.14 -9.63 -9.85
C CYS A 170 -3.37 -10.53 -11.08
N GLY A 171 -3.03 -10.07 -12.28
CA GLY A 171 -3.16 -10.86 -13.52
C GLY A 171 -4.60 -11.12 -13.97
N ILE A 172 -5.56 -10.29 -13.55
CA ILE A 172 -6.97 -10.40 -13.95
C ILE A 172 -7.16 -9.63 -15.26
N GLU A 173 -7.21 -10.33 -16.39
CA GLU A 173 -7.21 -9.71 -17.73
C GLU A 173 -8.38 -8.73 -17.97
N TYR A 174 -9.59 -9.11 -17.52
CA TYR A 174 -10.82 -8.31 -17.67
C TYR A 174 -11.49 -8.11 -16.30
N PRO A 175 -10.97 -7.23 -15.45
CA PRO A 175 -11.45 -7.06 -14.09
C PRO A 175 -12.86 -6.44 -14.09
N LYS A 176 -13.77 -7.07 -13.36
CA LYS A 176 -15.12 -6.54 -13.12
C LYS A 176 -15.08 -5.57 -11.96
N ILE A 177 -15.61 -4.36 -12.15
CA ILE A 177 -15.66 -3.31 -11.14
C ILE A 177 -17.09 -3.21 -10.60
N GLY A 178 -17.27 -3.50 -9.32
CA GLY A 178 -18.55 -3.37 -8.62
C GLY A 178 -18.51 -2.23 -7.61
N LEU A 179 -19.62 -1.52 -7.46
CA LEU A 179 -19.80 -0.51 -6.41
C LEU A 179 -20.40 -1.18 -5.18
N LEU A 180 -19.63 -1.26 -4.08
CA LEU A 180 -20.13 -1.85 -2.84
C LEU A 180 -21.31 -1.04 -2.30
N ASN A 181 -22.43 -1.71 -2.09
CA ASN A 181 -23.71 -1.09 -1.76
C ASN A 181 -24.57 -2.02 -0.88
N LEU A 182 -25.74 -1.53 -0.48
CA LEU A 182 -26.72 -2.25 0.36
C LEU A 182 -27.75 -3.05 -0.45
N GLY A 183 -27.63 -3.06 -1.77
CA GLY A 183 -28.50 -3.78 -2.71
C GLY A 183 -28.02 -3.59 -4.15
N GLU A 184 -28.44 -4.49 -5.04
CA GLU A 184 -27.99 -4.55 -6.43
C GLU A 184 -28.65 -3.48 -7.33
N GLU A 185 -29.81 -2.95 -6.95
CA GLU A 185 -30.55 -1.99 -7.77
C GLU A 185 -29.84 -0.62 -7.82
N LYS A 186 -29.86 0.03 -8.99
CA LYS A 186 -29.23 1.34 -9.23
C LYS A 186 -29.61 2.42 -8.20
N THR A 187 -30.85 2.39 -7.69
CA THR A 187 -31.38 3.39 -6.75
C THR A 187 -30.99 3.13 -5.29
N LYS A 188 -30.28 2.04 -4.99
CA LYS A 188 -29.88 1.71 -3.63
C LYS A 188 -28.63 2.46 -3.19
N GLY A 189 -28.55 2.66 -1.88
CA GLY A 189 -27.38 3.24 -1.23
C GLY A 189 -27.57 4.69 -0.86
N SER A 190 -26.47 5.28 -0.39
CA SER A 190 -26.42 6.69 0.00
C SER A 190 -26.46 7.61 -1.22
N MET A 191 -26.65 8.91 -0.99
CA MET A 191 -26.51 9.92 -2.06
C MET A 191 -25.16 9.83 -2.75
N LEU A 192 -24.09 9.48 -2.02
CA LEU A 192 -22.76 9.31 -2.58
C LEU A 192 -22.70 8.13 -3.56
N THR A 193 -23.21 6.96 -3.17
CA THR A 193 -23.13 5.76 -4.02
C THR A 193 -24.08 5.84 -5.21
N GLN A 194 -25.25 6.49 -5.07
CA GLN A 194 -26.13 6.77 -6.20
C GLN A 194 -25.46 7.71 -7.22
N ALA A 195 -24.85 8.82 -6.75
CA ALA A 195 -24.13 9.75 -7.63
C ALA A 195 -22.89 9.11 -8.26
N ALA A 196 -22.19 8.22 -7.54
CA ALA A 196 -21.09 7.45 -8.11
C ALA A 196 -21.60 6.49 -9.19
N TYR A 197 -22.68 5.74 -8.93
CA TYR A 197 -23.26 4.84 -9.92
C TYR A 197 -23.59 5.58 -11.23
N GLU A 198 -24.22 6.75 -11.16
CA GLU A 198 -24.59 7.55 -12.34
C GLU A 198 -23.39 7.86 -13.25
N ILE A 199 -22.23 8.16 -12.68
CA ILE A 199 -21.03 8.45 -13.47
C ILE A 199 -20.24 7.19 -13.85
N MET A 200 -20.43 6.07 -13.15
CA MET A 200 -19.74 4.81 -13.41
C MET A 200 -20.44 3.96 -14.49
N GLU A 201 -21.77 4.03 -14.60
CA GLU A 201 -22.58 3.20 -15.51
C GLU A 201 -22.21 3.35 -16.99
N ASP A 202 -21.88 4.58 -17.40
CA ASP A 202 -21.50 4.90 -18.79
C ASP A 202 -19.97 4.97 -18.99
N SER A 203 -19.19 4.52 -18.00
CA SER A 203 -17.73 4.57 -18.08
C SER A 203 -17.20 3.65 -19.19
N LYS A 204 -16.22 4.17 -19.95
CA LYS A 204 -15.42 3.36 -20.88
C LYS A 204 -14.03 3.04 -20.33
N ASP A 205 -13.72 3.50 -19.13
CA ASP A 205 -12.39 3.37 -18.53
C ASP A 205 -12.20 2.01 -17.84
N TYR A 206 -13.30 1.31 -17.53
CA TYR A 206 -13.30 -0.01 -16.89
C TYR A 206 -14.63 -0.74 -17.12
N ASN A 207 -14.65 -2.05 -16.84
CA ASN A 207 -15.83 -2.90 -16.94
C ASN A 207 -16.69 -2.80 -15.68
N PHE A 208 -17.59 -1.81 -15.62
CA PHE A 208 -18.52 -1.65 -14.50
C PHE A 208 -19.68 -2.65 -14.58
N ILE A 209 -19.93 -3.37 -13.49
CA ILE A 209 -20.99 -4.40 -13.41
C ILE A 209 -22.18 -4.00 -12.53
N GLY A 210 -22.20 -2.76 -12.04
CA GLY A 210 -23.25 -2.27 -11.17
C GLY A 210 -22.91 -2.37 -9.68
N ASN A 211 -23.96 -2.37 -8.86
CA ASN A 211 -23.82 -2.50 -7.41
C ASN A 211 -23.55 -3.95 -7.04
N ILE A 212 -22.75 -4.15 -5.99
CA ILE A 212 -22.53 -5.45 -5.34
C ILE A 212 -22.81 -5.33 -3.85
N GLU A 213 -23.28 -6.39 -3.23
CA GLU A 213 -23.49 -6.45 -1.79
C GLU A 213 -22.27 -7.02 -1.06
N GLY A 214 -22.18 -6.78 0.25
CA GLY A 214 -21.05 -7.27 1.06
C GLY A 214 -20.89 -8.79 1.05
N ARG A 215 -21.97 -9.54 0.77
CA ARG A 215 -21.92 -11.02 0.66
C ARG A 215 -21.17 -11.49 -0.59
N ASP A 216 -21.18 -10.69 -1.66
CA ASP A 216 -20.60 -11.05 -2.95
C ASP A 216 -19.07 -10.83 -2.99
N LEU A 217 -18.50 -10.18 -1.96
CA LEU A 217 -17.07 -9.81 -1.92
C LEU A 217 -16.13 -11.02 -2.04
N PHE A 218 -16.55 -12.18 -1.53
CA PHE A 218 -15.74 -13.39 -1.46
C PHE A 218 -16.11 -14.42 -2.53
N GLU A 219 -17.09 -14.13 -3.40
CA GLU A 219 -17.51 -15.03 -4.48
C GLU A 219 -16.57 -15.00 -5.69
#